data_AF-A0A968ZL29-F1
#
_entry.id   AF-A0A968ZL29-F1
#
_cell.length_a   1.000
_cell.length_b   1.000
_cell.length_c   1.000
_cell.angle_alpha   90.00
_cell.angle_beta   90.00
_cell.angle_gamma   90.00
#
_symmetry.space_group_name_H-M   'P 1'
#
loop_
_entity.id
_entity.type
_entity.pdbx_description
1 polymer ?
#
loop_
_entity_poly.entity_id
_entity_poly.type
_entity_poly.pdbx_seq_one_letter_code
_entity_poly.pdbx_strand_id
1 'polypeptide(L)'
;MVVAPTFPAAAVDRERNKQSRELENLANEPRLLSRATVRRLLYGPGTPYGAQENGLGTTSAVGKITRADIVECHRSWFNPANSEIVIVGDIGAAEAQAALTGIVGRWSSEGSRAATVSVPARAAISGVHLIDLPGMEQV
;
A
#
# COMPACT_ATOMS: atom_id res chain seq x y z
N MET A 1 -4.50 -6.26 15.68
CA MET A 1 -4.33 -5.17 14.71
C MET A 1 -5.40 -5.17 13.62
N VAL A 2 -5.78 -6.34 13.08
CA VAL A 2 -6.77 -6.47 11.99
C VAL A 2 -8.23 -6.23 12.42
N VAL A 3 -8.61 -6.60 13.65
CA VAL A 3 -10.03 -6.56 14.08
C VAL A 3 -10.41 -5.25 14.78
N ALA A 4 -9.51 -4.69 15.59
CA ALA A 4 -9.82 -3.54 16.45
C ALA A 4 -8.59 -2.61 16.65
N PRO A 5 -8.15 -1.89 15.61
CA PRO A 5 -7.11 -0.87 15.75
C PRO A 5 -7.66 0.40 16.42
N THR A 6 -6.82 1.12 17.16
CA THR A 6 -7.21 2.36 17.85
C THR A 6 -6.77 3.64 17.12
N PHE A 7 -5.75 3.53 16.26
CA PHE A 7 -5.13 4.63 15.50
C PHE A 7 -4.94 5.93 16.32
N PRO A 8 -4.14 5.95 17.41
CA PRO A 8 -3.94 7.15 18.21
C PRO A 8 -3.39 8.30 17.37
N ALA A 9 -3.93 9.51 17.50
CA ALA A 9 -3.56 10.67 16.67
C ALA A 9 -2.04 10.94 16.70
N ALA A 10 -1.44 10.96 17.89
CA ALA A 10 0.01 11.15 18.04
C ALA A 10 0.86 10.07 17.34
N ALA A 11 0.36 8.83 17.26
CA ALA A 11 1.05 7.75 16.55
C ALA A 11 0.93 7.94 15.03
N VAL A 12 -0.23 8.37 14.53
CA VAL A 12 -0.45 8.69 13.11
C VAL A 12 0.45 9.85 12.69
N ASP A 13 0.50 10.93 13.47
CA ASP A 13 1.34 12.09 13.16
C ASP A 13 2.84 11.71 13.14
N ARG A 14 3.27 10.88 14.09
CA ARG A 14 4.64 10.37 14.13
C ARG A 14 4.98 9.54 12.91
N GLU A 15 4.11 8.62 12.49
CA GLU A 15 4.37 7.77 11.32
C GLU A 15 4.33 8.58 10.03
N ARG A 16 3.42 9.55 9.90
CA ARG A 16 3.40 10.49 8.76
C ARG A 16 4.73 11.24 8.65
N ASN A 17 5.25 11.76 9.76
CA ASN A 17 6.52 12.48 9.77
C ASN A 17 7.71 11.57 9.42
N LYS A 18 7.70 10.33 9.90
CA LYS A 18 8.73 9.34 9.57
C LYS A 18 8.71 8.99 8.09
N GLN A 19 7.54 8.73 7.52
CA GLN A 19 7.37 8.42 6.11
C GLN A 19 7.73 9.61 5.20
N SER A 20 7.39 10.84 5.60
CA SER A 20 7.83 12.04 4.86
C SER A 20 9.35 12.18 4.81
N ARG A 21 10.04 11.92 5.93
CA ARG A 21 11.51 11.94 5.98
C ARG A 21 12.14 10.83 5.13
N GLU A 22 11.53 9.65 5.14
CA GLU A 22 11.95 8.56 4.26
C GLU A 22 11.83 8.96 2.79
N LEU A 23 10.70 9.56 2.39
CA LEU A 23 10.51 10.08 1.03
C LEU A 23 11.51 11.19 0.66
N GLU A 24 11.87 12.07 1.60
CA GLU A 24 12.89 13.10 1.40
C GLU A 24 14.29 12.49 1.16
N ASN A 25 14.67 11.47 1.94
CA ASN A 25 15.94 10.77 1.76
C ASN A 25 16.00 10.04 0.40
N LEU A 26 14.88 9.47 -0.03
CA LEU A 26 14.77 8.71 -1.28
C LEU A 26 14.64 9.60 -2.52
N ALA A 27 14.35 10.90 -2.36
CA ALA A 27 14.13 11.82 -3.48
C ALA A 27 15.35 11.97 -4.42
N ASN A 28 16.54 11.67 -3.90
CA ASN A 28 17.81 11.76 -4.64
C ASN A 28 18.39 10.37 -4.97
N GLU A 29 17.60 9.30 -4.92
CA GLU A 29 18.07 7.97 -5.31
C GLU A 29 17.77 7.69 -6.79
N PRO A 30 18.79 7.64 -7.69
CA PRO A 30 18.57 7.51 -9.13
C PRO A 30 17.80 6.25 -9.52
N ARG A 31 18.03 5.15 -8.77
CA ARG A 31 17.39 3.85 -9.02
C ARG A 31 15.88 3.91 -8.81
N LEU A 32 15.41 4.61 -7.78
CA LEU A 32 13.97 4.73 -7.51
C LEU A 32 13.28 5.60 -8.56
N LEU A 33 13.90 6.71 -8.96
CA LEU A 33 13.39 7.59 -10.02
C LEU A 33 13.28 6.85 -11.36
N SER A 34 14.27 6.03 -11.71
CA SER A 34 14.25 5.21 -12.92
C SER A 34 13.11 4.18 -12.88
N ARG A 35 12.98 3.39 -11.79
CA ARG A 35 11.93 2.37 -11.66
C ARG A 35 10.52 2.97 -11.66
N ALA A 36 10.33 4.11 -11.01
CA ALA A 36 9.09 4.86 -11.05
C ALA A 36 8.72 5.29 -12.47
N THR A 37 9.70 5.78 -13.23
CA THR A 37 9.49 6.24 -14.60
C THR A 37 9.11 5.08 -15.51
N VAL A 38 9.83 3.95 -15.41
CA VAL A 38 9.49 2.72 -16.15
C VAL A 38 8.06 2.28 -15.83
N ARG A 39 7.65 2.27 -14.55
CA ARG A 39 6.27 1.91 -14.17
C ARG A 39 5.22 2.84 -14.75
N ARG A 40 5.44 4.16 -14.72
CA ARG A 40 4.53 5.15 -15.33
C ARG A 40 4.45 5.01 -16.84
N LEU A 41 5.57 4.70 -17.49
CA LEU A 41 5.61 4.37 -18.90
C LEU A 41 4.77 3.12 -19.15
N LEU A 42 5.03 2.00 -18.47
CA LEU A 42 4.34 0.73 -18.70
C LEU A 42 2.83 0.80 -18.41
N TYR A 43 2.44 1.35 -17.26
CA TYR A 43 1.07 1.26 -16.75
C TYR A 43 0.24 2.53 -16.90
N GLY A 44 0.83 3.64 -17.32
CA GLY A 44 0.14 4.92 -17.43
C GLY A 44 0.16 5.75 -16.16
N PRO A 45 0.08 7.09 -16.29
CA PRO A 45 -0.17 7.95 -15.15
C PRO A 45 -1.56 7.68 -14.59
N GLY A 46 -1.70 7.72 -13.26
CA GLY A 46 -2.99 7.57 -12.58
C GLY A 46 -3.45 6.14 -12.32
N THR A 47 -2.70 5.11 -12.76
CA THR A 47 -2.96 3.72 -12.36
C THR A 47 -2.19 3.36 -11.09
N PRO A 48 -2.74 2.50 -10.20
CA PRO A 48 -2.00 2.02 -9.02
C PRO A 48 -0.69 1.32 -9.37
N TYR A 49 -0.61 0.66 -10.54
CA TYR A 49 0.62 0.00 -10.99
C TYR A 49 1.69 0.97 -11.50
N GLY A 50 1.29 2.16 -11.95
CA GLY A 50 2.18 3.27 -12.31
C GLY A 50 2.71 4.06 -11.10
N ALA A 51 2.26 3.74 -9.88
CA ALA A 51 2.76 4.35 -8.65
C ALA A 51 4.17 3.86 -8.30
N GLN A 52 4.79 4.54 -7.33
CA GLN A 52 6.07 4.13 -6.75
C GLN A 52 5.95 2.71 -6.16
N GLU A 53 6.91 1.86 -6.45
CA GLU A 53 6.87 0.44 -6.05
C GLU A 53 7.07 0.21 -4.55
N ASN A 54 7.72 1.15 -3.86
CA ASN A 54 8.00 1.07 -2.43
C ASN A 54 6.73 1.25 -1.57
N GLY A 55 5.59 1.59 -2.20
CA GLY A 55 4.32 1.79 -1.49
C GLY A 55 4.29 3.04 -0.62
N LEU A 56 5.33 3.88 -0.62
CA LEU A 56 5.42 5.06 0.25
C LEU A 56 4.55 6.22 -0.24
N GLY A 57 4.07 6.18 -1.47
CA GLY A 57 3.28 7.26 -2.07
C GLY A 57 4.15 8.45 -2.48
N THR A 58 3.64 9.67 -2.29
CA THR A 58 4.36 10.92 -2.58
C THR A 58 4.32 11.84 -1.38
N THR A 59 5.29 12.73 -1.23
CA THR A 59 5.36 13.69 -0.10
C THR A 59 4.07 14.51 0.00
N SER A 60 3.50 14.93 -1.14
CA SER A 60 2.23 15.67 -1.17
C SER A 60 1.04 14.82 -0.70
N ALA A 61 1.00 13.54 -1.08
CA ALA A 61 -0.07 12.65 -0.65
C ALA A 61 0.03 12.33 0.85
N VAL A 62 1.21 11.91 1.32
CA VAL A 62 1.46 11.55 2.73
C VAL A 62 1.15 12.73 3.66
N GLY A 63 1.54 13.95 3.28
CA GLY A 63 1.24 15.16 4.06
C GLY A 63 -0.24 15.46 4.24
N LYS A 64 -1.12 14.94 3.36
CA LYS A 64 -2.57 15.16 3.38
C LYS A 64 -3.35 14.04 4.07
N ILE A 65 -2.72 12.90 4.35
CA ILE A 65 -3.39 11.78 5.00
C ILE A 65 -3.81 12.17 6.41
N THR A 66 -5.09 12.02 6.70
CA THR A 66 -5.69 12.23 8.01
C THR A 66 -5.91 10.90 8.73
N ARG A 67 -6.12 10.95 10.05
CA ARG A 67 -6.55 9.78 10.83
C ARG A 67 -7.87 9.21 10.29
N ALA A 68 -8.79 10.06 9.85
CA ALA A 68 -10.08 9.62 9.32
C ALA A 68 -9.90 8.79 8.05
N ASP A 69 -8.99 9.18 7.15
CA ASP A 69 -8.67 8.42 5.94
C ASP A 69 -8.13 7.02 6.29
N ILE A 70 -7.28 6.92 7.32
CA ILE A 70 -6.72 5.65 7.79
C ILE A 70 -7.83 4.75 8.36
N VAL A 71 -8.72 5.33 9.19
CA VAL A 71 -9.86 4.61 9.76
C VAL A 71 -10.77 4.08 8.66
N GLU A 72 -11.08 4.91 7.66
CA GLU A 72 -11.97 4.50 6.57
C GLU A 72 -11.31 3.48 5.64
N CYS A 73 -10.00 3.63 5.37
CA CYS A 73 -9.22 2.63 4.66
C CYS A 73 -9.25 1.29 5.41
N HIS A 74 -9.01 1.28 6.72
CA HIS A 74 -9.09 0.06 7.52
C HIS A 74 -10.49 -0.56 7.45
N ARG A 75 -11.55 0.24 7.63
CA ARG A 75 -12.93 -0.24 7.60
C ARG A 75 -13.32 -0.83 6.24
N SER A 76 -12.82 -0.23 5.16
CA SER A 76 -13.10 -0.66 3.79
C SER A 76 -12.33 -1.93 3.39
N TRP A 77 -11.05 -2.04 3.78
CA TRP A 77 -10.16 -3.09 3.25
C TRP A 77 -9.88 -4.23 4.24
N PHE A 78 -9.89 -3.96 5.56
CA PHE A 78 -9.62 -4.94 6.62
C PHE A 78 -10.93 -5.43 7.22
N ASN A 79 -11.63 -6.26 6.45
CA ASN A 79 -12.93 -6.80 6.81
C ASN A 79 -13.03 -8.29 6.43
N PRO A 80 -13.86 -9.11 7.11
CA PRO A 80 -13.95 -10.55 6.85
C PRO A 80 -14.39 -10.91 5.41
N ALA A 81 -15.22 -10.10 4.76
CA ALA A 81 -15.62 -10.33 3.36
C ALA A 81 -14.47 -10.10 2.35
N ASN A 82 -13.40 -9.42 2.77
CA ASN A 82 -12.21 -9.13 1.97
C ASN A 82 -10.94 -9.81 2.51
N SER A 83 -11.08 -10.81 3.38
CA SER A 83 -9.95 -11.45 4.06
C SER A 83 -10.05 -12.97 4.05
N GLU A 84 -8.91 -13.63 4.04
CA GLU A 84 -8.79 -15.08 4.19
C GLU A 84 -7.76 -15.38 5.28
N ILE A 85 -8.02 -16.41 6.08
CA ILE A 85 -7.12 -16.85 7.15
C ILE A 85 -6.59 -18.23 6.77
N VAL A 86 -5.27 -18.32 6.61
CA VAL A 86 -4.58 -19.56 6.27
C VAL A 86 -3.73 -20.00 7.47
N ILE A 87 -3.94 -21.23 7.93
CA ILE A 87 -3.18 -21.85 9.03
C ILE A 87 -2.43 -23.05 8.46
N VAL A 88 -1.12 -23.12 8.71
CA VAL A 88 -0.25 -24.21 8.27
C VAL A 88 0.59 -24.67 9.45
N GLY A 89 0.54 -25.96 9.77
CA GLY A 89 1.29 -26.55 10.86
C GLY A 89 0.70 -27.90 11.31
N ASP A 90 1.30 -28.47 12.36
CA ASP A 90 0.79 -29.66 13.04
C ASP A 90 -0.30 -29.26 14.03
N ILE A 91 -1.49 -28.96 13.50
CA ILE A 91 -2.66 -28.53 14.27
C ILE A 91 -3.93 -29.12 13.67
N GLY A 92 -4.81 -29.63 14.52
CA GLY A 92 -6.11 -30.13 14.08
C GLY A 92 -7.04 -28.98 13.66
N ALA A 93 -7.91 -29.23 12.66
CA ALA A 93 -8.84 -28.22 12.16
C ALA A 93 -9.77 -27.64 13.26
N ALA A 94 -10.26 -28.49 14.17
CA ALA A 94 -11.13 -28.07 15.27
C ALA A 94 -10.39 -27.18 16.29
N GLU A 95 -9.13 -27.51 16.60
CA GLU A 95 -8.27 -26.72 17.48
C GLU A 95 -7.96 -25.35 16.85
N ALA A 96 -7.60 -25.33 15.57
CA ALA A 96 -7.37 -24.12 14.80
C ALA A 96 -8.63 -23.22 14.77
N GLN A 97 -9.80 -23.81 14.52
CA GLN A 97 -11.07 -23.09 14.50
C GLN A 97 -11.41 -22.50 15.88
N ALA A 98 -11.22 -23.27 16.97
CA ALA A 98 -11.46 -22.79 18.32
C ALA A 98 -10.55 -21.61 18.69
N ALA A 99 -9.26 -21.70 18.35
CA ALA A 99 -8.29 -20.63 18.56
C ALA A 99 -8.66 -19.35 17.79
N LEU A 100 -9.11 -19.49 16.54
CA LEU A 100 -9.53 -18.35 15.71
C LEU A 100 -10.83 -17.70 16.20
N THR A 101 -11.78 -18.50 16.68
CA THR A 101 -13.11 -17.99 17.09
C THR A 101 -12.99 -16.91 18.17
N GLY A 102 -12.04 -17.06 19.11
CA GLY A 102 -11.79 -16.05 20.15
C GLY A 102 -11.24 -14.72 19.61
N ILE A 103 -10.62 -14.71 18.43
CA ILE A 103 -9.93 -13.55 17.86
C ILE A 103 -10.80 -12.84 16.82
N VAL A 104 -11.37 -13.61 15.89
CA VAL A 104 -12.12 -13.08 14.75
C VAL A 104 -13.63 -13.31 14.83
N GLY A 105 -14.13 -14.02 15.84
CA GLY A 105 -15.56 -14.33 15.97
C GLY A 105 -16.47 -13.10 16.12
N ARG A 106 -15.90 -11.95 16.55
CA ARG A 106 -16.62 -10.65 16.61
C ARG A 106 -16.30 -9.74 15.42
N TRP A 107 -15.42 -10.17 14.51
CA TRP A 107 -15.05 -9.39 13.35
C TRP A 107 -16.18 -9.48 12.32
N SER A 108 -16.81 -8.35 12.05
CA SER A 108 -17.94 -8.24 11.13
C SER A 108 -17.69 -7.13 10.12
N SER A 109 -18.33 -7.26 8.95
CA SER A 109 -18.28 -6.26 7.88
C SER A 109 -19.68 -5.90 7.44
N GLU A 110 -19.93 -4.60 7.25
CA GLU A 110 -21.07 -4.11 6.47
C GLU A 110 -20.75 -4.03 4.95
N GLY A 111 -19.47 -4.17 4.58
CA GLY A 111 -18.97 -3.92 3.22
C GLY A 111 -18.97 -5.15 2.29
N SER A 112 -19.04 -4.88 0.98
CA SER A 112 -18.78 -5.89 -0.06
C SER A 112 -17.28 -6.01 -0.37
N ARG A 113 -16.91 -7.11 -1.04
CA ARG A 113 -15.56 -7.33 -1.59
C ARG A 113 -15.08 -6.07 -2.33
N ALA A 114 -13.84 -5.68 -2.07
CA ALA A 114 -13.30 -4.47 -2.66
C ALA A 114 -13.26 -4.54 -4.19
N ALA A 115 -13.45 -3.40 -4.86
CA ALA A 115 -13.51 -3.33 -6.30
C ALA A 115 -12.17 -3.78 -6.92
N THR A 116 -12.26 -4.58 -7.99
CA THR A 116 -11.08 -4.98 -8.77
C THR A 116 -10.47 -3.74 -9.44
N VAL A 117 -9.16 -3.56 -9.30
CA VAL A 117 -8.43 -2.53 -10.02
C VAL A 117 -8.39 -2.92 -11.50
N SER A 118 -9.04 -2.12 -12.36
CA SER A 118 -8.92 -2.27 -13.80
C SER A 118 -7.62 -1.61 -14.27
N VAL A 119 -6.80 -2.36 -15.01
CA VAL A 119 -5.63 -1.84 -15.70
C VAL A 119 -5.98 -1.74 -17.18
N PRO A 120 -6.13 -0.53 -17.75
CA PRO A 120 -6.42 -0.39 -19.16
C PRO A 120 -5.29 -0.99 -19.99
N ALA A 121 -5.64 -1.74 -21.04
CA ALA A 121 -4.66 -2.25 -21.98
C ALA A 121 -3.92 -1.06 -22.63
N ARG A 122 -2.59 -1.10 -22.58
CA ARG A 122 -1.73 -0.05 -23.16
C ARG A 122 -0.90 -0.64 -24.29
N ALA A 123 -0.74 0.14 -25.37
CA ALA A 123 0.15 -0.20 -26.46
C ALA A 123 1.59 -0.37 -25.97
N ALA A 124 2.30 -1.35 -26.53
CA ALA A 124 3.71 -1.56 -26.24
C ALA A 124 4.50 -0.27 -26.57
N ILE A 125 5.31 0.16 -25.62
CA ILE A 125 6.16 1.34 -25.78
C ILE A 125 7.47 0.84 -26.35
N SER A 126 7.74 1.18 -27.62
CA SER A 126 9.00 0.87 -28.28
C SER A 126 9.86 2.12 -28.35
N GLY A 127 11.10 2.06 -27.86
CA GLY A 127 12.04 3.17 -27.96
C GLY A 127 13.03 3.21 -26.80
N VAL A 128 14.06 4.03 -26.94
CA VAL A 128 15.00 4.35 -25.87
C VAL A 128 14.48 5.58 -25.13
N HIS A 129 14.20 5.44 -23.83
CA HIS A 129 13.81 6.55 -22.97
C HIS A 129 15.00 6.98 -22.12
N LEU A 130 15.55 8.17 -22.41
CA LEU A 130 16.60 8.77 -21.59
C LEU A 130 15.94 9.52 -20.41
N ILE A 131 16.36 9.19 -19.18
CA ILE A 131 15.95 9.91 -17.98
C ILE A 131 17.13 10.76 -17.55
N ASP A 132 17.03 12.07 -17.81
CA ASP A 132 18.05 13.02 -17.36
C ASP A 132 17.83 13.38 -15.89
N LEU A 133 18.87 13.18 -15.08
CA LEU A 133 18.90 13.47 -13.64
C LEU A 133 20.08 14.42 -13.40
N PRO A 134 19.92 15.72 -13.73
CA PRO A 134 21.03 16.67 -13.67
C PRO A 134 21.58 16.80 -12.25
N GLY A 135 22.90 16.63 -12.11
CA GLY A 135 23.61 16.75 -10.82
C GLY A 135 23.81 15.44 -10.05
N MET A 136 23.41 14.29 -10.59
CA MET A 136 23.65 12.98 -9.99
C MET A 136 24.85 12.29 -10.65
N GLU A 137 25.81 11.81 -9.85
CA GLU A 137 26.93 11.02 -10.38
C GLU A 137 26.39 9.76 -11.08
N GLN A 138 26.68 9.64 -12.37
CA GLN A 138 26.43 8.41 -13.13
C GLN A 138 27.59 7.46 -12.86
N VAL A 139 27.34 6.41 -12.08
CA VAL A 139 28.28 5.29 -11.84
C VAL A 139 27.89 4.10 -12.71
#